data_AF-A0A7S3IEY0-F1
#
_entry.id   AF-A0A7S3IEY0-F1
#
_cell.length_a   1.000
_cell.length_b   1.000
_cell.length_c   1.000
_cell.angle_alpha   90.00
_cell.angle_beta   90.00
_cell.angle_gamma   90.00
#
_symmetry.space_group_name_H-M   'P 1'
#
loop_
_entity.id
_entity.type
_entity.pdbx_description
1 polymer ?
#
loop_
_entity_poly.entity_id
_entity_poly.type
_entity_poly.pdbx_seq_one_letter_code
_entity_poly.pdbx_strand_id
1 'polypeptide(L)'
;RNYYFNGNYIITMKYTLAIAALLGLASIQETSAITVYSTNGMALYEESSESDSEENVQLQGDDEEVDHSNEFFPAGLHEMLGGGGYNRVLPAHFTLDSDDIFMRSMYEQYALEQKTKEGAPSGKFWMNESTTRAAAAEVLETHKGLTGPALQKYLDTYFAKAWGHFDVNRTGLVEVIKMPQLMRFLASDQYMSLQP
;
A
#
# COMPACT_ATOMS: atom_id res chain seq x y z
N ARG A 1 22.56 -39.51 -40.02
CA ARG A 1 21.82 -38.34 -40.55
C ARG A 1 20.57 -38.21 -39.69
N ASN A 2 20.39 -37.03 -39.09
CA ASN A 2 19.62 -36.72 -37.89
C ASN A 2 18.19 -37.28 -37.79
N TYR A 3 17.85 -37.75 -36.58
CA TYR A 3 16.50 -38.01 -36.10
C TYR A 3 15.83 -36.68 -35.72
N TYR A 4 14.59 -36.47 -36.13
CA TYR A 4 13.73 -35.43 -35.56
C TYR A 4 12.41 -36.05 -35.13
N PHE A 5 12.29 -36.25 -33.81
CA PHE A 5 11.04 -36.51 -33.11
C PHE A 5 10.30 -35.17 -32.99
N ASN A 6 9.10 -35.07 -33.57
CA ASN A 6 8.17 -33.98 -33.34
C ASN A 6 7.37 -34.28 -32.06
N GLY A 7 7.87 -33.78 -30.93
CA GLY A 7 7.18 -33.82 -29.64
C GLY A 7 6.61 -32.45 -29.29
N ASN A 8 5.29 -32.32 -29.38
CA ASN A 8 4.56 -31.22 -28.76
C ASN A 8 4.60 -31.42 -27.23
N TYR A 9 5.40 -30.64 -26.52
CA TYR A 9 5.38 -30.59 -25.06
C TYR A 9 4.77 -29.27 -24.60
N ILE A 10 3.50 -29.32 -24.24
CA ILE A 10 2.84 -28.26 -23.49
C ILE A 10 3.20 -28.48 -22.02
N ILE A 11 4.19 -27.75 -21.52
CA ILE A 11 4.56 -27.81 -20.10
C ILE A 11 3.46 -27.11 -19.30
N THR A 12 2.52 -27.88 -18.76
CA THR A 12 1.60 -27.41 -17.73
C THR A 12 2.26 -27.62 -16.38
N MET A 13 2.80 -26.54 -15.79
CA MET A 13 3.30 -26.56 -14.41
C MET A 13 2.11 -26.68 -13.46
N LYS A 14 1.99 -27.82 -12.79
CA LYS A 14 1.07 -28.03 -11.66
C LYS A 14 1.86 -27.84 -10.37
N TYR A 15 1.66 -26.73 -9.67
CA TYR A 15 2.32 -26.47 -8.38
C TYR A 15 1.64 -27.29 -7.28
N THR A 16 2.34 -28.27 -6.72
CA THR A 16 1.92 -29.05 -5.55
C THR A 16 2.62 -28.48 -4.32
N LEU A 17 1.87 -27.84 -3.42
CA LEU A 17 2.37 -27.34 -2.14
C LEU A 17 2.45 -28.53 -1.15
N ALA A 18 3.66 -28.86 -0.69
CA ALA A 18 3.88 -29.81 0.39
C ALA A 18 4.21 -29.05 1.68
N ILE A 19 3.32 -29.12 2.68
CA ILE A 19 3.55 -28.57 4.02
C ILE A 19 4.12 -29.69 4.90
N ALA A 20 5.40 -29.59 5.26
CA ALA A 20 6.03 -30.47 6.24
C ALA A 20 6.04 -29.78 7.61
N ALA A 21 5.32 -30.33 8.58
CA ALA A 21 5.35 -29.87 9.97
C ALA A 21 6.40 -30.67 10.76
N LEU A 22 7.35 -29.99 11.39
CA LEU A 22 8.37 -30.60 12.25
C LEU A 22 8.14 -30.13 13.70
N LEU A 23 7.71 -31.07 14.54
CA LEU A 23 7.46 -30.91 15.98
C LEU A 23 8.79 -30.91 16.75
N GLY A 24 8.99 -29.92 17.62
CA GLY A 24 10.08 -29.90 18.61
C GLY A 24 9.71 -29.05 19.83
N LEU A 25 9.61 -29.69 21.01
CA LEU A 25 9.34 -29.07 22.32
C LEU A 25 10.64 -28.50 22.95
N ALA A 26 10.57 -27.32 23.58
CA ALA A 26 11.33 -26.98 24.80
C ALA A 26 10.76 -25.74 25.54
N SER A 27 10.47 -25.95 26.83
CA SER A 27 10.29 -25.07 28.01
C SER A 27 9.84 -23.60 27.88
N ILE A 28 8.78 -23.31 28.63
CA ILE A 28 7.98 -22.08 28.79
C ILE A 28 8.73 -20.99 29.58
N GLN A 29 8.67 -19.77 29.07
CA GLN A 29 8.77 -18.53 29.84
C GLN A 29 7.61 -17.64 29.38
N GLU A 30 6.83 -17.12 30.33
CA GLU A 30 5.52 -16.50 30.07
C GLU A 30 5.60 -15.28 29.14
N THR A 31 4.82 -15.32 28.06
CA THR A 31 4.18 -14.13 27.48
C THR A 31 2.83 -14.57 26.92
N SER A 32 1.77 -13.89 27.32
CA SER A 32 0.41 -14.13 26.83
C SER A 32 0.22 -13.47 25.47
N ALA A 33 0.16 -14.27 24.40
CA ALA A 33 -0.73 -14.03 23.25
C ALA A 33 -0.71 -15.25 22.33
N ILE A 34 -1.85 -15.94 22.24
CA ILE A 34 -2.12 -16.96 21.24
C ILE A 34 -2.18 -16.28 19.85
N THR A 35 -1.21 -16.56 18.97
CA THR A 35 -1.28 -16.09 17.58
C THR A 35 -2.03 -17.13 16.76
N VAL A 36 -3.26 -16.80 16.36
CA VAL A 36 -4.05 -17.58 15.41
C VAL A 36 -3.63 -17.16 14.00
N TYR A 37 -2.94 -18.02 13.27
CA TYR A 37 -2.67 -17.78 11.84
C TYR A 37 -3.89 -18.20 11.02
N SER A 38 -4.68 -17.22 10.62
CA SER A 38 -5.63 -17.37 9.52
C SER A 38 -4.89 -17.13 8.21
N THR A 39 -5.06 -18.04 7.25
CA THR A 39 -4.61 -17.85 5.87
C THR A 39 -5.49 -16.75 5.28
N ASN A 40 -4.97 -15.52 5.23
CA ASN A 40 -5.40 -14.32 4.48
C ASN A 40 -4.92 -13.11 5.31
N GLY A 41 -3.64 -12.72 5.18
CA GLY A 41 -3.02 -11.77 6.10
C GLY A 41 -2.23 -10.68 5.40
N MET A 42 -2.61 -9.43 5.65
CA MET A 42 -1.64 -8.47 6.18
C MET A 42 -2.32 -7.62 7.25
N ALA A 43 -1.69 -7.59 8.43
CA ALA A 43 -2.17 -6.89 9.62
C ALA A 43 -2.03 -5.38 9.45
N LEU A 44 -3.13 -4.66 9.72
CA LEU A 44 -3.12 -3.22 9.92
C LEU A 44 -2.60 -2.94 11.33
N TYR A 45 -1.57 -2.11 11.41
CA TYR A 45 -1.16 -1.48 12.65
C TYR A 45 -2.32 -0.60 13.12
N GLU A 46 -2.98 -1.03 14.20
CA GLU A 46 -3.96 -0.25 14.93
C GLU A 46 -3.18 0.63 15.91
N GLU A 47 -2.94 1.88 15.53
CA GLU A 47 -2.60 2.91 16.51
C GLU A 47 -3.90 3.26 17.24
N SER A 48 -4.13 2.60 18.36
CA SER A 48 -5.17 2.97 19.32
C SER A 48 -4.77 4.31 19.94
N SER A 49 -5.33 5.41 19.44
CA SER A 49 -5.44 6.63 20.25
C SER A 49 -6.66 6.48 21.16
N GLU A 50 -6.44 5.88 22.33
CA GLU A 50 -7.40 5.97 23.44
C GLU A 50 -7.40 7.42 23.93
N SER A 51 -8.37 8.21 23.45
CA SER A 51 -8.73 9.48 24.08
C SER A 51 -9.80 9.19 25.12
N ASP A 52 -9.37 8.76 26.30
CA ASP A 52 -10.21 8.68 27.49
C ASP A 52 -10.38 10.10 28.07
N SER A 53 -11.49 10.75 27.75
CA SER A 53 -11.90 12.01 28.39
C SER A 53 -13.42 12.05 28.53
N GLU A 54 -13.91 11.44 29.61
CA GLU A 54 -15.25 11.66 30.14
C GLU A 54 -15.33 13.09 30.71
N GLU A 55 -15.79 14.06 29.91
CA GLU A 55 -16.16 15.39 30.40
C GLU A 55 -17.63 15.69 30.07
N ASN A 56 -18.50 15.53 31.07
CA ASN A 56 -19.88 16.02 31.01
C ASN A 56 -19.89 17.56 31.09
N VAL A 57 -19.82 18.24 29.95
CA VAL A 57 -20.13 19.67 29.83
C VAL A 57 -21.33 19.83 28.90
N GLN A 58 -22.49 20.10 29.50
CA GLN A 58 -23.63 20.61 28.75
C GLN A 58 -23.54 22.14 28.65
N LEU A 59 -24.00 22.64 27.50
CA LEU A 59 -24.40 24.02 27.17
C LEU A 59 -23.30 24.95 26.62
N GLN A 60 -23.28 25.15 25.30
CA GLN A 60 -23.84 26.34 24.63
C GLN A 60 -23.63 26.16 23.11
N GLY A 61 -24.68 26.32 22.30
CA GLY A 61 -24.60 26.15 20.85
C GLY A 61 -23.70 27.19 20.19
N ASP A 62 -22.62 26.72 19.59
CA ASP A 62 -21.98 27.29 18.41
C ASP A 62 -21.95 26.13 17.40
N ASP A 63 -22.76 26.20 16.34
CA ASP A 63 -22.62 25.33 15.16
C ASP A 63 -21.34 25.75 14.43
N GLU A 64 -20.17 25.57 15.05
CA GLU A 64 -18.90 25.63 14.33
C GLU A 64 -18.85 24.40 13.41
N GLU A 65 -19.03 24.65 12.11
CA GLU A 65 -18.74 23.70 11.05
C GLU A 65 -17.36 23.07 11.30
N VAL A 66 -17.33 21.79 11.66
CA VAL A 66 -16.09 21.05 11.91
C VAL A 66 -15.30 20.97 10.62
N ASP A 67 -14.08 21.53 10.59
CA ASP A 67 -13.22 21.50 9.39
C ASP A 67 -12.60 20.12 9.21
N HIS A 68 -13.14 19.35 8.26
CA HIS A 68 -12.66 18.00 7.93
C HIS A 68 -11.45 17.97 6.98
N SER A 69 -10.86 19.10 6.58
CA SER A 69 -9.82 19.14 5.55
C SER A 69 -8.48 18.46 5.92
N ASN A 70 -8.29 18.14 7.19
CA ASN A 70 -7.15 17.36 7.70
C ASN A 70 -7.40 15.84 7.67
N GLU A 71 -8.61 15.43 7.33
CA GLU A 71 -8.97 14.02 7.22
C GLU A 71 -8.76 13.49 5.80
N PHE A 72 -8.61 12.17 5.72
CA PHE A 72 -8.41 11.48 4.46
C PHE A 72 -9.34 10.28 4.35
N PHE A 73 -9.83 10.03 3.15
CA PHE A 73 -10.43 8.77 2.80
C PHE A 73 -9.34 7.74 2.44
N PRO A 74 -9.32 6.57 3.10
CA PRO A 74 -8.37 5.53 2.74
C PRO A 74 -8.71 4.90 1.39
N ALA A 75 -7.72 4.31 0.72
CA ALA A 75 -7.91 3.63 -0.55
C ALA A 75 -8.98 2.54 -0.43
N GLY A 76 -8.86 1.62 0.54
CA GLY A 76 -9.78 0.48 0.66
C GLY A 76 -11.25 0.80 0.96
N LEU A 77 -11.61 2.03 1.33
CA LEU A 77 -13.02 2.39 1.56
C LEU A 77 -13.82 2.51 0.26
N HIS A 78 -13.18 2.78 -0.90
CA HIS A 78 -13.92 2.94 -2.17
C HIS A 78 -14.51 1.62 -2.68
N GLU A 79 -13.90 0.49 -2.31
CA GLU A 79 -14.35 -0.86 -2.69
C GLU A 79 -15.44 -1.41 -1.76
N MET A 80 -15.74 -0.73 -0.66
CA MET A 80 -16.71 -1.21 0.33
C MET A 80 -18.15 -0.98 -0.16
N LEU A 81 -18.82 -2.06 -0.57
CA LEU A 81 -20.24 -2.08 -0.88
C LEU A 81 -21.07 -1.91 0.40
N GLY A 82 -21.51 -0.68 0.68
CA GLY A 82 -22.34 -0.32 1.83
C GLY A 82 -22.28 1.18 2.15
N GLY A 83 -23.12 1.66 3.08
CA GLY A 83 -23.29 3.10 3.40
C GLY A 83 -22.08 3.83 3.99
N GLY A 84 -20.89 3.20 3.99
CA GLY A 84 -19.62 3.81 4.42
C GLY A 84 -18.56 3.85 3.32
N GLY A 85 -18.84 3.36 2.10
CA GLY A 85 -17.95 3.55 0.96
C GLY A 85 -18.13 4.95 0.36
N TYR A 86 -17.06 5.52 -0.20
CA TYR A 86 -17.13 6.78 -0.95
C TYR A 86 -16.77 6.54 -2.41
N ASN A 87 -17.35 7.33 -3.30
CA ASN A 87 -17.10 7.22 -4.74
C ASN A 87 -15.79 7.94 -5.10
N ARG A 88 -14.70 7.18 -5.22
CA ARG A 88 -13.40 7.70 -5.66
C ARG A 88 -13.46 8.05 -7.15
N VAL A 89 -13.13 9.29 -7.48
CA VAL A 89 -13.04 9.75 -8.87
C VAL A 89 -11.57 9.89 -9.26
N LEU A 90 -11.09 8.98 -10.09
CA LEU A 90 -9.73 9.03 -10.61
C LEU A 90 -9.54 10.21 -11.58
N PRO A 91 -8.33 10.79 -11.68
CA PRO A 91 -8.02 11.76 -12.71
C PRO A 91 -8.26 11.17 -14.11
N ALA A 92 -8.83 11.96 -15.02
CA ALA A 92 -9.35 11.50 -16.32
C ALA A 92 -8.33 10.81 -17.26
N HIS A 93 -7.03 10.90 -16.97
CA HIS A 93 -5.94 10.33 -17.76
C HIS A 93 -5.37 9.02 -17.16
N PHE A 94 -6.05 8.46 -16.15
CA PHE A 94 -5.70 7.20 -15.50
C PHE A 94 -6.92 6.27 -15.38
N THR A 95 -7.92 6.43 -16.25
CA THR A 95 -9.21 5.71 -16.16
C THR A 95 -9.38 4.65 -17.24
N LEU A 96 -8.73 4.81 -18.39
CA LEU A 96 -8.83 3.88 -19.52
C LEU A 96 -7.71 2.83 -19.45
N ASP A 97 -7.94 1.67 -20.05
CA ASP A 97 -6.94 0.60 -20.13
C ASP A 97 -5.72 0.95 -21.01
N SER A 98 -5.84 1.97 -21.85
CA SER A 98 -4.72 2.53 -22.62
C SER A 98 -3.84 3.48 -21.81
N ASP A 99 -4.28 3.88 -20.62
CA ASP A 99 -3.59 4.86 -19.79
C ASP A 99 -2.45 4.21 -18.99
N ASP A 100 -1.70 5.03 -18.26
CA ASP A 100 -0.58 4.57 -17.42
C ASP A 100 -1.10 3.64 -16.30
N ILE A 101 -0.88 2.33 -16.48
CA ILE A 101 -1.39 1.29 -15.58
C ILE A 101 -0.77 1.40 -14.20
N PHE A 102 0.51 1.77 -14.12
CA PHE A 102 1.20 2.00 -12.86
C PHE A 102 0.52 3.14 -12.09
N MET A 103 0.31 4.28 -12.73
CA MET A 103 -0.34 5.41 -12.08
C MET A 103 -1.75 5.09 -11.63
N ARG A 104 -2.54 4.40 -12.47
CA ARG A 104 -3.87 3.92 -12.10
C ARG A 104 -3.83 3.06 -10.83
N SER A 105 -2.91 2.10 -10.76
CA SER A 105 -2.72 1.27 -9.56
C SER A 105 -2.37 2.10 -8.32
N MET A 106 -1.51 3.11 -8.44
CA MET A 106 -1.18 4.01 -7.32
C MET A 106 -2.41 4.77 -6.82
N TYR A 107 -3.23 5.31 -7.73
CA TYR A 107 -4.45 6.01 -7.36
C TYR A 107 -5.56 5.10 -6.85
N GLU A 108 -5.66 3.84 -7.27
CA GLU A 108 -6.76 2.97 -6.83
C GLU A 108 -6.45 2.28 -5.51
N GLN A 109 -5.22 1.78 -5.33
CA GLN A 109 -4.91 0.82 -4.28
C GLN A 109 -4.16 1.44 -3.09
N TYR A 110 -3.44 2.54 -3.30
CA TYR A 110 -2.52 3.08 -2.29
C TYR A 110 -2.83 4.49 -1.83
N ALA A 111 -3.42 5.30 -2.71
CA ALA A 111 -3.60 6.71 -2.45
C ALA A 111 -4.67 7.00 -1.39
N LEU A 112 -4.43 8.01 -0.57
CA LEU A 112 -5.37 8.63 0.36
C LEU A 112 -5.99 9.84 -0.33
N GLU A 113 -7.31 9.95 -0.34
CA GLU A 113 -7.99 11.12 -0.90
C GLU A 113 -8.30 12.11 0.22
N GLN A 114 -7.84 13.35 0.09
CA GLN A 114 -8.09 14.39 1.09
C GLN A 114 -9.59 14.78 1.09
N LYS A 115 -10.16 15.05 2.26
CA LYS A 115 -11.53 15.58 2.37
C LYS A 115 -11.55 17.10 2.17
N THR A 116 -12.66 17.64 1.68
CA THR A 116 -12.94 19.07 1.76
C THR A 116 -13.32 19.45 3.19
N LYS A 117 -13.49 20.74 3.47
CA LYS A 117 -13.91 21.21 4.80
C LYS A 117 -15.23 20.58 5.24
N GLU A 118 -16.11 20.35 4.27
CA GLU A 118 -17.44 19.75 4.42
C GLU A 118 -17.40 18.21 4.47
N GLY A 119 -16.21 17.60 4.45
CA GLY A 119 -16.04 16.15 4.50
C GLY A 119 -16.23 15.43 3.15
N ALA A 120 -16.36 16.15 2.04
CA ALA A 120 -16.55 15.58 0.70
C ALA A 120 -15.20 15.17 0.05
N PRO A 121 -15.18 14.24 -0.92
CA PRO A 121 -13.95 13.92 -1.67
C PRO A 121 -13.43 15.14 -2.45
N SER A 122 -12.17 15.50 -2.24
CA SER A 122 -11.57 16.70 -2.86
C SER A 122 -10.94 16.46 -4.24
N GLY A 123 -10.70 15.19 -4.62
CA GLY A 123 -9.91 14.83 -5.80
C GLY A 123 -8.40 15.07 -5.63
N LYS A 124 -7.92 15.47 -4.44
CA LYS A 124 -6.49 15.57 -4.13
C LYS A 124 -6.02 14.27 -3.49
N PHE A 125 -5.07 13.63 -4.14
CA PHE A 125 -4.58 12.33 -3.71
C PHE A 125 -3.15 12.38 -3.21
N TRP A 126 -2.92 11.67 -2.12
CA TRP A 126 -1.67 11.65 -1.38
C TRP A 126 -1.25 10.21 -1.09
N MET A 127 0.04 10.00 -0.92
CA MET A 127 0.63 8.74 -0.47
C MET A 127 1.31 8.99 0.85
N ASN A 128 1.09 8.12 1.83
CA ASN A 128 1.85 8.16 3.07
C ASN A 128 3.09 7.27 2.97
N GLU A 129 3.99 7.38 3.94
CA GLU A 129 5.26 6.65 3.91
C GLU A 129 5.05 5.13 3.88
N SER A 130 4.09 4.62 4.66
CA SER A 130 3.79 3.19 4.77
C SER A 130 3.27 2.60 3.46
N THR A 131 2.26 3.21 2.85
CA THR A 131 1.69 2.75 1.57
C THR A 131 2.67 2.92 0.42
N THR A 132 3.51 3.97 0.46
CA THR A 132 4.60 4.15 -0.50
C THR A 132 5.65 3.04 -0.37
N ARG A 133 5.99 2.63 0.86
CA ARG A 133 6.95 1.54 1.09
C ARG A 133 6.40 0.21 0.60
N ALA A 134 5.10 -0.05 0.76
CA ALA A 134 4.42 -1.23 0.23
C ALA A 134 4.44 -1.24 -1.31
N ALA A 135 4.02 -0.15 -1.95
CA ALA A 135 4.07 -0.01 -3.41
C ALA A 135 5.51 -0.15 -3.96
N ALA A 136 6.49 0.42 -3.26
CA ALA A 136 7.90 0.30 -3.63
C ALA A 136 8.40 -1.15 -3.56
N ALA A 137 7.93 -1.94 -2.60
CA ALA A 137 8.28 -3.35 -2.48
C ALA A 137 7.84 -4.13 -3.74
N GLU A 138 6.59 -3.94 -4.17
CA GLU A 138 6.05 -4.59 -5.37
C GLU A 138 6.77 -4.17 -6.66
N VAL A 139 7.05 -2.86 -6.80
CA VAL A 139 7.77 -2.33 -7.97
C VAL A 139 9.19 -2.89 -8.03
N LEU A 140 9.91 -2.93 -6.91
CA LEU A 140 11.27 -3.47 -6.87
C LEU A 140 11.28 -4.99 -7.10
N GLU A 141 10.29 -5.72 -6.62
CA GLU A 141 10.13 -7.14 -6.90
C GLU A 141 9.93 -7.39 -8.39
N THR A 142 8.98 -6.69 -9.02
CA THR A 142 8.61 -6.89 -10.43
C THR A 142 9.68 -6.39 -11.41
N HIS A 143 10.32 -5.24 -11.14
CA HIS A 143 11.22 -4.59 -12.08
C HIS A 143 12.71 -4.84 -11.80
N LYS A 144 13.07 -5.17 -10.56
CA LYS A 144 14.47 -5.43 -10.16
C LYS A 144 14.69 -6.89 -9.72
N GLY A 145 13.64 -7.69 -9.62
CA GLY A 145 13.72 -9.08 -9.17
C GLY A 145 14.15 -9.24 -7.71
N LEU A 146 14.04 -8.17 -6.90
CA LEU A 146 14.41 -8.21 -5.48
C LEU A 146 13.29 -8.84 -4.67
N THR A 147 13.58 -9.92 -3.95
CA THR A 147 12.58 -10.62 -3.14
C THR A 147 13.11 -10.97 -1.74
N GLY A 148 12.19 -11.28 -0.83
CA GLY A 148 12.50 -11.79 0.51
C GLY A 148 13.48 -10.89 1.30
N PRO A 149 14.50 -11.48 1.97
CA PRO A 149 15.45 -10.70 2.77
C PRO A 149 16.25 -9.66 1.99
N ALA A 150 16.49 -9.89 0.69
CA ALA A 150 17.22 -8.94 -0.15
C ALA A 150 16.40 -7.67 -0.40
N LEU A 151 15.09 -7.82 -0.65
CA LEU A 151 14.16 -6.71 -0.80
C LEU A 151 14.05 -5.89 0.48
N GLN A 152 13.87 -6.55 1.62
CA GLN A 152 13.80 -5.89 2.93
C GLN A 152 15.06 -5.07 3.20
N LYS A 153 16.24 -5.69 3.05
CA LYS A 153 17.51 -4.99 3.22
C LYS A 153 17.67 -3.81 2.28
N TYR A 154 17.21 -3.93 1.03
CA TYR A 154 17.26 -2.84 0.06
C TYR A 154 16.40 -1.65 0.50
N LEU A 155 15.15 -1.92 0.89
CA LEU A 155 14.23 -0.90 1.41
C LEU A 155 14.78 -0.25 2.67
N ASP A 156 15.26 -1.03 3.64
CA ASP A 156 15.83 -0.50 4.89
C ASP A 156 17.04 0.40 4.65
N THR A 157 17.81 0.13 3.59
CA THR A 157 19.01 0.92 3.26
C THR A 157 18.67 2.20 2.49
N TYR A 158 17.76 2.14 1.53
CA TYR A 158 17.58 3.21 0.54
C TYR A 158 16.26 3.95 0.63
N PHE A 159 15.22 3.34 1.20
CA PHE A 159 13.88 3.91 1.21
C PHE A 159 13.80 5.23 1.97
N ALA A 160 14.34 5.31 3.19
CA ALA A 160 14.28 6.53 4.00
C ALA A 160 14.92 7.74 3.30
N LYS A 161 16.01 7.51 2.54
CA LYS A 161 16.65 8.55 1.73
C LYS A 161 15.78 8.97 0.54
N ALA A 162 15.17 8.01 -0.15
CA ALA A 162 14.26 8.30 -1.24
C ALA A 162 13.04 9.08 -0.73
N TRP A 163 12.39 8.60 0.33
CA TRP A 163 11.25 9.26 0.95
C TRP A 163 11.56 10.70 1.36
N GLY A 164 12.63 10.92 2.12
CA GLY A 164 13.03 12.27 2.55
C GLY A 164 13.43 13.21 1.42
N HIS A 165 13.70 12.70 0.21
CA HIS A 165 13.91 13.54 -0.97
C HIS A 165 12.60 14.13 -1.51
N PHE A 166 11.47 13.41 -1.39
CA PHE A 166 10.17 13.84 -1.87
C PHE A 166 9.31 14.50 -0.79
N ASP A 167 9.37 14.02 0.45
CA ASP A 167 8.73 14.65 1.61
C ASP A 167 9.64 15.71 2.26
N VAL A 168 9.96 16.74 1.48
CA VAL A 168 10.89 17.81 1.90
C VAL A 168 10.41 18.53 3.17
N ASN A 169 9.08 18.69 3.29
CA ASN A 169 8.43 19.38 4.40
C ASN A 169 8.14 18.47 5.60
N ARG A 170 8.49 17.18 5.55
CA ARG A 170 8.26 16.19 6.62
C ARG A 170 6.79 16.12 7.05
N THR A 171 5.90 16.19 6.06
CA THR A 171 4.45 16.13 6.26
C THR A 171 3.96 14.69 6.41
N GLY A 172 4.79 13.71 6.08
CA GLY A 172 4.40 12.30 5.99
C GLY A 172 3.54 11.99 4.77
N LEU A 173 3.37 12.95 3.84
CA LEU A 173 2.52 12.84 2.67
C LEU A 173 3.24 13.34 1.41
N VAL A 174 3.10 12.60 0.32
CA VAL A 174 3.61 12.98 -1.01
C VAL A 174 2.49 12.85 -2.03
N GLU A 175 2.38 13.79 -2.96
CA GLU A 175 1.40 13.74 -4.04
C GLU A 175 1.59 12.48 -4.90
N VAL A 176 0.50 11.76 -5.20
CA VAL A 176 0.55 10.50 -5.98
C VAL A 176 1.27 10.68 -7.32
N ILE A 177 1.11 11.83 -7.97
CA ILE A 177 1.73 12.13 -9.27
C ILE A 177 3.27 12.09 -9.24
N LYS A 178 3.89 12.18 -8.06
CA LYS A 178 5.35 12.10 -7.89
C LYS A 178 5.85 10.66 -7.74
N MET A 179 4.96 9.68 -7.56
CA MET A 179 5.34 8.28 -7.37
C MET A 179 6.23 7.71 -8.49
N PRO A 180 6.01 8.00 -9.79
CA PRO A 180 6.91 7.53 -10.84
C PRO A 180 8.34 8.03 -10.70
N GLN A 181 8.53 9.24 -10.17
CA GLN A 181 9.85 9.81 -9.94
C GLN A 181 10.49 9.18 -8.72
N LEU A 182 9.70 8.94 -7.66
CA LEU A 182 10.16 8.26 -6.46
C LEU A 182 10.63 6.83 -6.75
N MET A 183 9.85 6.05 -7.50
CA MET A 183 10.21 4.67 -7.84
C MET A 183 11.52 4.60 -8.65
N ARG A 184 11.70 5.50 -9.62
CA ARG A 184 12.94 5.61 -10.41
C ARG A 184 14.14 6.04 -9.57
N PHE A 185 13.95 7.01 -8.69
CA PHE A 185 14.98 7.44 -7.76
C PHE A 185 15.39 6.31 -6.82
N LEU A 186 14.42 5.60 -6.24
CA LEU A 186 14.65 4.48 -5.34
C LEU A 186 15.37 3.32 -6.04
N ALA A 187 14.98 2.98 -7.27
CA ALA A 187 15.63 1.95 -8.08
C ALA A 187 17.01 2.37 -8.62
N SER A 188 17.41 3.63 -8.40
CA SER A 188 18.59 4.27 -8.98
C SER A 188 18.64 4.14 -10.50
N ASP A 189 17.48 4.20 -11.15
CA ASP A 189 17.33 4.04 -12.60
C ASP A 189 16.28 5.03 -13.13
N GLN A 190 16.77 6.09 -13.75
CA GLN A 190 15.94 7.17 -14.28
C GLN A 190 15.21 6.78 -15.58
N TYR A 191 15.63 5.69 -16.24
CA TYR A 191 15.03 5.22 -17.49
C TYR A 191 14.16 3.98 -17.29
N MET A 192 14.00 3.54 -16.05
CA MET A 192 13.14 2.41 -15.70
C MET A 192 11.72 2.67 -16.21
N SER A 193 11.26 1.77 -17.09
CA SER A 193 9.84 1.66 -17.42
C SER A 193 9.12 1.17 -16.18
N LEU A 194 7.98 1.77 -15.87
CA LEU A 194 7.08 1.35 -14.79
C LEU A 194 5.84 0.64 -15.34
N GLN A 195 5.73 0.55 -16.66
CA GLN A 195 4.71 -0.28 -17.29
C GLN A 195 5.14 -1.75 -17.19
N PRO A 196 4.19 -2.66 -16.91
CA PRO A 196 4.44 -4.10 -16.83
C PRO A 196 4.92 -4.73 -18.15
#